data_AF-A0A3S9UX99-F1
#
_entry.id   AF-A0A3S9UX99-F1
#
_cell.length_a   1.000
_cell.length_b   1.000
_cell.length_c   1.000
_cell.angle_alpha   90.00
_cell.angle_beta   90.00
_cell.angle_gamma   90.00
#
_symmetry.space_group_name_H-M   'P 1'
#
loop_
_entity.id
_entity.type
_entity.pdbx_description
1 polymer ?
#
loop_
_entity_poly.entity_id
_entity_poly.type
_entity_poly.pdbx_seq_one_letter_code
_entity_poly.pdbx_strand_id
1 'polypeptide(L)'
;MISKVKRWELDSLSLEEVCHVCFEPLIRAYKQRMADHTLENSSMIKEKFYSDLTDGQRALFSFHVFYDHAVESLEEFYWWSAYFFAQPRIWSAIKSGVNYYRDEHMLQILESVESVLKTYHHPRSLDEFNVTREDIVRNQELFELISPLSNKFNEASPLTIQKIGSYIRDNLKEFILIED
;
A
#
# COMPACT_ATOMS: atom_id res chain seq x y z
N MET A 1 6.96 5.75 13.64
CA MET A 1 6.62 6.97 14.42
C MET A 1 5.34 6.66 15.19
N ILE A 2 5.37 6.71 16.52
CA ILE A 2 4.26 6.19 17.32
C ILE A 2 3.42 7.36 17.86
N SER A 3 2.16 7.43 17.45
CA SER A 3 1.19 8.42 17.93
C SER A 3 0.58 8.01 19.27
N LYS A 4 0.13 8.99 20.05
CA LYS A 4 -0.55 8.76 21.32
C LYS A 4 -2.06 8.85 21.16
N VAL A 5 -2.79 7.83 21.63
CA VAL A 5 -4.27 7.77 21.55
C VAL A 5 -4.83 7.19 22.85
N LYS A 6 -5.99 7.66 23.30
CA LYS A 6 -6.64 7.09 24.49
C LYS A 6 -7.31 5.78 24.15
N ARG A 7 -7.25 4.81 25.07
CA ARG A 7 -7.76 3.46 24.81
C ARG A 7 -9.25 3.41 24.46
N TRP A 8 -10.07 4.15 25.21
CA TRP A 8 -11.53 4.16 25.01
C TRP A 8 -11.94 4.74 23.65
N GLU A 9 -11.13 5.63 23.06
CA GLU A 9 -11.37 6.16 21.73
C GLU A 9 -11.27 5.02 20.70
N LEU A 10 -10.25 4.17 20.82
CA LEU A 10 -10.00 3.04 19.91
C LEU A 10 -11.05 1.93 20.03
N ASP A 11 -11.51 1.66 21.25
CA ASP A 11 -12.48 0.59 21.52
C ASP A 11 -13.86 0.88 20.89
N SER A 12 -14.16 2.16 20.64
CA SER A 12 -15.41 2.58 19.98
C SER A 12 -15.36 2.58 18.44
N LEU A 13 -14.17 2.43 17.84
CA LEU A 13 -13.98 2.52 16.39
C LEU A 13 -14.31 1.20 15.69
N SER A 14 -14.83 1.30 14.48
CA SER A 14 -14.83 0.19 13.52
C SER A 14 -13.40 -0.23 13.16
N LEU A 15 -13.24 -1.42 12.58
CA LEU A 15 -11.93 -1.93 12.16
C LEU A 15 -11.28 -1.02 11.10
N GLU A 16 -12.09 -0.46 10.21
CA GLU A 16 -11.64 0.48 9.18
C GLU A 16 -11.15 1.80 9.80
N GLU A 17 -11.89 2.35 10.75
CA GLU A 17 -11.47 3.56 11.46
C GLU A 17 -10.19 3.33 12.28
N VAL A 18 -9.99 2.14 12.85
CA VAL A 18 -8.73 1.77 13.51
C VAL A 18 -7.56 1.79 12.53
N CYS A 19 -7.72 1.25 11.32
CA CYS A 19 -6.71 1.34 10.26
C CYS A 19 -6.39 2.81 9.94
N HIS A 20 -7.43 3.62 9.72
CA HIS A 20 -7.27 5.03 9.36
C HIS A 20 -6.52 5.81 10.44
N VAL A 21 -6.92 5.69 11.71
CA VAL A 21 -6.29 6.38 12.84
C VAL A 21 -4.82 6.00 13.00
N CYS A 22 -4.47 4.74 12.70
CA CYS A 22 -3.08 4.28 12.77
C CYS A 22 -2.25 4.69 11.53
N PHE A 23 -2.88 4.78 10.35
CA PHE A 23 -2.21 5.12 9.10
C PHE A 23 -2.00 6.63 8.93
N GLU A 24 -2.97 7.45 9.31
CA GLU A 24 -2.98 8.89 9.07
C GLU A 24 -1.73 9.62 9.61
N PRO A 25 -1.22 9.33 10.83
CA PRO A 25 0.01 9.93 11.31
C PRO A 25 1.25 9.51 10.51
N LEU A 26 1.28 8.27 10.00
CA LEU A 26 2.40 7.76 9.20
C LEU A 26 2.48 8.49 7.87
N ILE A 27 1.36 8.64 7.15
CA ILE A 27 1.34 9.33 5.87
C ILE A 27 1.61 10.83 6.01
N ARG A 28 1.14 11.48 7.08
CA ARG A 28 1.49 12.88 7.39
C ARG A 28 2.98 13.05 7.64
N ALA A 29 3.57 12.20 8.49
CA ALA A 29 4.99 12.22 8.77
C ALA A 29 5.84 11.98 7.52
N TYR A 30 5.42 11.03 6.67
CA TYR A 30 6.05 10.78 5.40
C TYR A 30 6.01 12.02 4.49
N LYS A 31 4.82 12.60 4.27
CA LYS A 31 4.63 13.79 3.42
C LYS A 31 5.45 14.99 3.92
N GLN A 32 5.50 15.21 5.23
CA GLN A 32 6.32 16.28 5.82
C GLN A 32 7.81 16.08 5.51
N ARG A 33 8.35 14.88 5.77
CA ARG A 33 9.75 14.55 5.44
C ARG A 33 10.05 14.66 3.94
N MET A 34 9.08 14.40 3.08
CA MET A 34 9.26 14.55 1.63
C MET A 34 9.21 16.02 1.17
N ALA A 35 8.47 16.89 1.86
CA ALA A 35 8.35 18.30 1.51
C ALA A 35 9.58 19.14 1.90
N ASP A 36 10.28 18.76 2.96
CA ASP A 36 11.41 19.52 3.52
C ASP A 36 12.73 19.37 2.73
N HIS A 37 12.74 18.62 1.62
CA HIS A 37 13.97 18.22 0.93
C HIS A 37 13.88 18.24 -0.61
N THR A 38 15.04 18.33 -1.27
CA THR A 38 15.17 18.26 -2.73
C THR A 38 14.98 16.83 -3.25
N LEU A 39 14.58 16.71 -4.53
CA LEU A 39 14.35 15.43 -5.22
C LEU A 39 15.55 14.46 -5.14
N GLU A 40 16.77 14.98 -5.10
CA GLU A 40 18.02 14.21 -5.02
C GLU A 40 18.10 13.34 -3.75
N ASN A 41 17.51 13.79 -2.64
CA ASN A 41 17.53 13.07 -1.36
C ASN A 41 16.29 12.18 -1.13
N SER A 42 15.35 12.15 -2.09
CA SER A 42 14.06 11.48 -1.93
C SER A 42 14.18 9.99 -1.60
N SER A 43 15.12 9.27 -2.21
CA SER A 43 15.36 7.84 -1.93
C SER A 43 15.83 7.62 -0.48
N MET A 44 16.82 8.40 -0.03
CA MET A 44 17.35 8.30 1.34
C MET A 44 16.29 8.61 2.40
N ILE A 45 15.40 9.57 2.12
CA ILE A 45 14.31 9.94 3.03
C ILE A 45 13.28 8.81 3.13
N LYS A 46 12.90 8.20 2.00
CA LYS A 46 12.01 7.04 1.97
C LYS A 46 12.59 5.89 2.79
N GLU A 47 13.87 5.56 2.58
CA GLU A 47 14.54 4.48 3.30
C GLU A 47 14.63 4.78 4.81
N LYS A 48 15.04 5.99 5.19
CA LYS A 48 15.11 6.41 6.60
C LYS A 48 13.74 6.40 7.27
N PHE A 49 12.71 6.92 6.61
CA PHE A 49 11.34 6.85 7.11
C PHE A 49 10.92 5.40 7.35
N TYR A 50 11.13 4.53 6.37
CA TYR A 50 10.76 3.13 6.46
C TYR A 50 11.54 2.37 7.56
N SER A 51 12.81 2.71 7.78
CA SER A 51 13.62 2.13 8.86
C SER A 51 13.18 2.55 10.27
N ASP A 52 12.56 3.73 10.41
CA ASP A 52 12.04 4.25 11.69
C ASP A 52 10.68 3.63 12.08
N LEU A 53 10.09 2.80 11.20
CA LEU A 53 8.81 2.14 11.45
C LEU A 53 9.00 0.77 12.12
N THR A 54 8.04 0.39 12.95
CA THR A 54 7.89 -1.00 13.43
C THR A 54 7.48 -1.92 12.27
N ASP A 55 7.54 -3.23 12.46
CA ASP A 55 7.07 -4.20 11.45
C ASP A 55 5.58 -4.01 11.11
N GLY A 56 4.72 -3.86 12.12
CA GLY A 56 3.31 -3.53 11.91
C GLY A 56 3.11 -2.21 11.15
N GLN A 57 3.82 -1.14 11.50
CA GLN A 57 3.72 0.14 10.78
C GLN A 57 4.22 0.04 9.35
N ARG A 58 5.29 -0.72 9.08
CA ARG A 58 5.78 -1.00 7.73
C ARG A 58 4.72 -1.71 6.89
N ALA A 59 4.09 -2.74 7.45
CA ALA A 59 3.06 -3.52 6.78
C ALA A 59 1.84 -2.64 6.45
N LEU A 60 1.35 -1.88 7.43
CA LEU A 60 0.22 -0.97 7.27
C LEU A 60 0.50 0.10 6.22
N PHE A 61 1.64 0.79 6.35
CA PHE A 61 2.02 1.89 5.47
C PHE A 61 2.18 1.43 4.03
N SER A 62 2.84 0.28 3.81
CA SER A 62 3.10 -0.23 2.46
C SER A 62 1.79 -0.56 1.74
N PHE A 63 0.88 -1.27 2.41
CA PHE A 63 -0.41 -1.63 1.80
C PHE A 63 -1.29 -0.40 1.56
N HIS A 64 -1.48 0.47 2.56
CA HIS A 64 -2.39 1.61 2.41
C HIS A 64 -1.95 2.62 1.35
N VAL A 65 -0.64 2.90 1.23
CA VAL A 65 -0.14 3.79 0.19
C VAL A 65 -0.46 3.26 -1.22
N PHE A 66 -0.46 1.94 -1.41
CA PHE A 66 -0.91 1.35 -2.67
C PHE A 66 -2.44 1.41 -2.79
N TYR A 67 -3.16 0.96 -1.77
CA TYR A 67 -4.62 0.85 -1.77
C TYR A 67 -5.32 2.19 -2.04
N ASP A 68 -4.96 3.25 -1.31
CA ASP A 68 -5.57 4.58 -1.41
C ASP A 68 -5.48 5.17 -2.82
N HIS A 69 -4.53 4.69 -3.61
CA HIS A 69 -4.35 5.08 -5.00
C HIS A 69 -5.03 4.12 -5.97
N ALA A 70 -4.86 2.82 -5.76
CA ALA A 70 -5.27 1.79 -6.71
C ALA A 70 -6.79 1.53 -6.72
N VAL A 71 -7.50 1.84 -5.64
CA VAL A 71 -8.95 1.57 -5.53
C VAL A 71 -9.83 2.52 -6.36
N GLU A 72 -9.29 3.66 -6.79
CA GLU A 72 -10.05 4.75 -7.40
C GLU A 72 -10.68 4.38 -8.77
N SER A 73 -9.94 3.68 -9.63
CA SER A 73 -10.44 3.24 -10.93
C SER A 73 -9.58 2.10 -11.50
N LEU A 74 -10.01 1.50 -12.62
CA LEU A 74 -9.21 0.52 -13.35
C LEU A 74 -7.87 1.10 -13.84
N GLU A 75 -7.90 2.33 -14.36
CA GLU A 75 -6.73 3.04 -14.85
C GLU A 75 -5.75 3.36 -13.71
N GLU A 76 -6.26 3.78 -12.55
CA GLU A 76 -5.43 4.01 -11.37
C GLU A 76 -4.86 2.70 -10.82
N PHE A 77 -5.67 1.65 -10.70
CA PHE A 77 -5.22 0.31 -10.32
C PHE A 77 -4.05 -0.16 -11.20
N TYR A 78 -4.22 -0.06 -12.51
CA TYR A 78 -3.19 -0.44 -13.48
C TYR A 78 -1.93 0.43 -13.33
N TRP A 79 -2.09 1.75 -13.36
CA TRP A 79 -0.97 2.68 -13.38
C TRP A 79 -0.15 2.61 -12.10
N TRP A 80 -0.80 2.58 -10.93
CA TRP A 80 -0.11 2.45 -9.65
C TRP A 80 0.55 1.09 -9.47
N SER A 81 -0.07 0.01 -9.98
CA SER A 81 0.57 -1.30 -10.00
C SER A 81 1.88 -1.27 -10.81
N ALA A 82 1.85 -0.69 -12.02
CA ALA A 82 3.05 -0.53 -12.83
C ALA A 82 4.09 0.39 -12.16
N TYR A 83 3.66 1.51 -11.56
CA TYR A 83 4.53 2.48 -10.89
C TYR A 83 5.28 1.88 -9.69
N PHE A 84 4.59 1.10 -8.85
CA PHE A 84 5.24 0.43 -7.74
C PHE A 84 6.06 -0.78 -8.19
N PHE A 85 5.63 -1.50 -9.22
CA PHE A 85 6.39 -2.59 -9.83
C PHE A 85 7.75 -2.13 -10.40
N ALA A 86 7.81 -0.91 -10.93
CA ALA A 86 9.04 -0.23 -11.36
C ALA A 86 9.95 0.20 -10.18
N GLN A 87 9.52 -0.04 -8.94
CA GLN A 87 10.28 0.17 -7.70
C GLN A 87 10.33 -1.15 -6.91
N PRO A 88 11.17 -2.13 -7.29
CA PRO A 88 11.07 -3.51 -6.80
C PRO A 88 11.07 -3.67 -5.27
N ARG A 89 11.82 -2.82 -4.55
CA ARG A 89 11.83 -2.81 -3.07
C ARG A 89 10.46 -2.44 -2.49
N ILE A 90 9.78 -1.45 -3.07
CA ILE A 90 8.46 -0.99 -2.62
C ILE A 90 7.39 -2.02 -2.99
N TRP A 91 7.42 -2.56 -4.21
CA TRP A 91 6.50 -3.63 -4.60
C TRP A 91 6.61 -4.86 -3.69
N SER A 92 7.84 -5.27 -3.37
CA SER A 92 8.08 -6.34 -2.40
C SER A 92 7.54 -6.00 -1.01
N ALA A 93 7.67 -4.75 -0.56
CA ALA A 93 7.13 -4.30 0.72
C ALA A 93 5.60 -4.32 0.76
N ILE A 94 4.92 -3.94 -0.32
CA ILE A 94 3.44 -4.02 -0.43
C ILE A 94 2.98 -5.48 -0.25
N LYS A 95 3.54 -6.41 -1.04
CA LYS A 95 3.20 -7.84 -0.93
C LYS A 95 3.55 -8.41 0.44
N SER A 96 4.70 -8.02 1.01
CA SER A 96 5.12 -8.47 2.34
C SER A 96 4.19 -7.94 3.43
N GLY A 97 3.67 -6.70 3.28
CA GLY A 97 2.69 -6.12 4.19
C GLY A 97 1.38 -6.90 4.20
N VAL A 98 0.86 -7.27 3.02
CA VAL A 98 -0.33 -8.13 2.93
C VAL A 98 -0.09 -9.52 3.54
N ASN A 99 1.08 -10.10 3.29
CA ASN A 99 1.47 -11.40 3.88
C ASN A 99 1.64 -11.34 5.41
N TYR A 100 2.09 -10.20 5.96
CA TYR A 100 2.18 -9.99 7.40
C TYR A 100 0.84 -10.21 8.10
N TYR A 101 -0.25 -9.74 7.48
CA TYR A 101 -1.62 -9.92 7.95
C TYR A 101 -2.25 -11.26 7.52
N ARG A 102 -1.46 -12.16 6.92
CA ARG A 102 -1.88 -13.48 6.43
C ARG A 102 -3.05 -13.42 5.46
N ASP A 103 -3.08 -12.37 4.63
CA ASP A 103 -4.11 -12.23 3.62
C ASP A 103 -3.68 -12.85 2.27
N GLU A 104 -3.70 -14.19 2.24
CA GLU A 104 -3.28 -14.97 1.07
C GLU A 104 -4.05 -14.62 -0.22
N HIS A 105 -5.34 -14.27 -0.10
CA HIS A 105 -6.16 -13.92 -1.25
C HIS A 105 -5.70 -12.62 -1.90
N MET A 106 -5.50 -11.56 -1.10
CA MET A 106 -4.97 -10.30 -1.59
C MET A 106 -3.54 -10.47 -2.13
N LEU A 107 -2.71 -11.30 -1.49
CA LEU A 107 -1.36 -11.59 -1.97
C LEU A 107 -1.39 -12.23 -3.37
N GLN A 108 -2.25 -13.23 -3.58
CA GLN A 108 -2.41 -13.88 -4.89
C GLN A 108 -2.86 -12.91 -6.00
N ILE A 109 -3.72 -11.94 -5.66
CA ILE A 109 -4.13 -10.89 -6.61
C ILE A 109 -2.91 -10.06 -7.02
N LEU A 110 -2.12 -9.57 -6.06
CA LEU A 110 -0.91 -8.79 -6.34
C LEU A 110 0.14 -9.59 -7.13
N GLU A 111 0.31 -10.87 -6.83
CA GLU A 111 1.21 -11.75 -7.59
C GLU A 111 0.73 -11.98 -9.03
N SER A 112 -0.59 -12.08 -9.22
CA SER A 112 -1.19 -12.19 -10.56
C SER A 112 -0.97 -10.91 -11.36
N VAL A 113 -1.14 -9.74 -10.74
CA VAL A 113 -0.82 -8.44 -11.36
C VAL A 113 0.66 -8.40 -11.75
N GLU A 114 1.56 -8.78 -10.85
CA GLU A 114 3.00 -8.84 -11.12
C GLU A 114 3.32 -9.75 -12.32
N SER A 115 2.64 -10.90 -12.43
CA SER A 115 2.80 -11.83 -13.55
C SER A 115 2.40 -11.20 -14.89
N VAL A 116 1.28 -10.46 -14.92
CA VAL A 116 0.85 -9.73 -16.11
C VAL A 116 1.88 -8.66 -16.48
N LEU A 117 2.30 -7.82 -15.53
CA LEU A 117 3.28 -6.76 -15.78
C LEU A 117 4.64 -7.31 -16.28
N LYS A 118 5.06 -8.47 -15.78
CA LYS A 118 6.24 -9.19 -16.31
C LYS A 118 6.05 -9.64 -17.75
N THR A 119 4.90 -10.22 -18.06
CA THR A 119 4.57 -10.77 -19.39
C THR A 119 4.55 -9.68 -20.45
N TYR A 120 4.09 -8.47 -20.09
CA TYR A 120 4.05 -7.31 -20.97
C TYR A 120 5.30 -6.42 -20.92
N HIS A 121 6.37 -6.90 -20.28
CA HIS A 121 7.65 -6.20 -20.19
C HIS A 121 7.56 -4.78 -19.61
N HIS A 122 6.69 -4.57 -18.62
CA HIS A 122 6.62 -3.29 -17.92
C HIS A 122 7.97 -2.93 -17.26
N PRO A 123 8.31 -1.63 -17.17
CA PRO A 123 9.57 -1.17 -16.60
C PRO A 123 9.82 -1.70 -15.19
N ARG A 124 11.10 -2.00 -14.90
CA ARG A 124 11.59 -2.41 -13.57
C ARG A 124 12.33 -1.32 -12.82
N SER A 125 12.42 -0.14 -13.42
CA SER A 125 13.06 1.06 -12.89
C SER A 125 12.20 2.27 -13.21
N LEU A 126 12.29 3.31 -12.38
CA LEU A 126 11.65 4.59 -12.67
C LEU A 126 12.35 5.37 -13.80
N ASP A 127 13.62 5.09 -14.08
CA ASP A 127 14.37 5.73 -15.16
C ASP A 127 13.81 5.38 -16.55
N GLU A 128 13.24 4.17 -16.67
CA GLU A 128 12.61 3.66 -17.89
C GLU A 128 11.07 3.77 -17.85
N PHE A 129 10.52 4.41 -16.82
CA PHE A 129 9.07 4.43 -16.60
C PHE A 129 8.36 5.38 -17.56
N ASN A 130 7.75 4.81 -18.58
CA ASN A 130 6.98 5.51 -19.62
C ASN A 130 5.50 5.08 -19.66
N VAL A 131 5.05 4.33 -18.67
CA VAL A 131 3.69 3.77 -18.62
C VAL A 131 2.66 4.89 -18.37
N THR A 132 1.62 4.89 -19.19
CA THR A 132 0.51 5.84 -19.11
C THR A 132 -0.78 5.14 -18.70
N ARG A 133 -1.75 5.90 -18.18
CA ARG A 133 -3.07 5.34 -17.82
C ARG A 133 -3.78 4.81 -19.06
N GLU A 134 -3.58 5.47 -20.20
CA GLU A 134 -4.19 5.15 -21.49
C GLU A 134 -3.70 3.84 -22.09
N ASP A 135 -2.57 3.29 -21.64
CA ASP A 135 -2.03 2.03 -22.16
C ASP A 135 -3.01 0.87 -21.93
N ILE A 136 -3.76 0.88 -20.81
CA ILE A 136 -4.79 -0.14 -20.54
C ILE A 136 -5.96 -0.02 -21.52
N VAL A 137 -6.30 1.20 -21.96
CA VAL A 137 -7.42 1.44 -22.89
C VAL A 137 -7.03 1.09 -24.32
N ARG A 138 -5.76 1.30 -24.68
CA ARG A 138 -5.24 1.09 -26.03
C ARG A 138 -4.86 -0.37 -26.32
N ASN A 139 -4.64 -1.16 -25.28
CA ASN A 139 -4.27 -2.57 -25.40
C ASN A 139 -5.37 -3.48 -24.85
N GLN A 140 -6.19 -4.02 -25.76
CA GLN A 140 -7.32 -4.89 -25.44
C GLN A 140 -6.91 -6.14 -24.64
N GLU A 141 -5.77 -6.75 -24.96
CA GLU A 141 -5.32 -7.97 -24.28
C GLU A 141 -4.90 -7.66 -22.84
N LEU A 142 -4.18 -6.54 -22.65
CA LEU A 142 -3.82 -6.06 -21.32
C LEU A 142 -5.06 -5.68 -20.49
N PHE A 143 -6.05 -5.04 -21.12
CA PHE A 143 -7.35 -4.75 -20.50
C PHE A 143 -8.03 -6.02 -20.00
N GLU A 144 -8.13 -7.05 -20.85
CA GLU A 144 -8.78 -8.32 -20.52
C GLU A 144 -8.09 -9.07 -19.37
N LEU A 145 -6.79 -8.88 -19.19
CA LEU A 145 -6.01 -9.50 -18.11
C LEU A 145 -6.05 -8.69 -16.80
N ILE A 146 -5.98 -7.36 -16.87
CA ILE A 146 -5.93 -6.50 -15.68
C ILE A 146 -7.33 -6.21 -15.12
N SER A 147 -8.35 -6.05 -15.97
CA SER A 147 -9.71 -5.70 -15.53
C SER A 147 -10.30 -6.70 -14.52
N PRO A 148 -10.21 -8.03 -14.73
CA PRO A 148 -10.65 -8.99 -13.72
C PRO A 148 -9.84 -8.93 -12.42
N LEU A 149 -8.56 -8.56 -12.48
CA LEU A 149 -7.71 -8.40 -11.29
C LEU A 149 -8.08 -7.15 -10.50
N SER A 150 -8.42 -6.05 -11.17
CA SER A 150 -8.96 -4.84 -10.54
C SER A 150 -10.28 -5.12 -9.81
N ASN A 151 -11.20 -5.84 -10.46
CA ASN A 151 -12.46 -6.23 -9.82
C ASN A 151 -12.22 -7.08 -8.56
N LYS A 152 -11.36 -8.11 -8.65
CA LYS A 152 -10.98 -8.95 -7.50
C LYS A 152 -10.32 -8.14 -6.39
N PHE A 153 -9.45 -7.18 -6.76
CA PHE A 153 -8.81 -6.29 -5.80
C PHE A 153 -9.85 -5.45 -5.04
N ASN A 154 -10.78 -4.84 -5.75
CA ASN A 154 -11.85 -4.04 -5.15
C ASN A 154 -12.79 -4.88 -4.26
N GLU A 155 -13.12 -6.09 -4.69
CA GLU A 155 -13.93 -7.03 -3.90
C GLU A 155 -13.20 -7.53 -2.64
N ALA A 156 -11.89 -7.77 -2.73
CA ALA A 156 -11.09 -8.27 -1.62
C ALA A 156 -10.70 -7.18 -0.61
N SER A 157 -10.56 -5.93 -1.05
CA SER A 157 -10.02 -4.83 -0.25
C SER A 157 -10.76 -4.59 1.07
N PRO A 158 -12.10 -4.58 1.15
CA PRO A 158 -12.81 -4.41 2.42
C PRO A 158 -12.46 -5.50 3.44
N LEU A 159 -12.29 -6.75 2.99
CA LEU A 159 -11.89 -7.85 3.87
C LEU A 159 -10.43 -7.70 4.31
N THR A 160 -9.54 -7.28 3.42
CA THR A 160 -8.14 -6.98 3.76
C THR A 160 -8.07 -5.90 4.83
N ILE A 161 -8.82 -4.81 4.68
CA ILE A 161 -8.88 -3.71 5.65
C ILE A 161 -9.41 -4.22 7.00
N GLN A 162 -10.43 -5.07 7.01
CA GLN A 162 -10.93 -5.69 8.25
C GLN A 162 -9.86 -6.56 8.92
N LYS A 163 -9.11 -7.39 8.17
CA LYS A 163 -8.01 -8.19 8.71
C LYS A 163 -6.92 -7.32 9.34
N ILE A 164 -6.53 -6.25 8.65
CA ILE A 164 -5.55 -5.28 9.15
C ILE A 164 -6.06 -4.64 10.44
N GLY A 165 -7.30 -4.14 10.46
CA GLY A 165 -7.88 -3.48 11.62
C GLY A 165 -7.98 -4.43 12.81
N SER A 166 -8.32 -5.70 12.58
CA SER A 166 -8.38 -6.72 13.63
C SER A 166 -6.99 -6.97 14.20
N TYR A 167 -5.99 -7.11 13.33
CA TYR A 167 -4.61 -7.29 13.75
C TYR A 167 -4.12 -6.10 14.59
N ILE A 168 -4.39 -4.87 14.14
CA ILE A 168 -4.00 -3.66 14.87
C ILE A 168 -4.62 -3.66 16.27
N ARG A 169 -5.91 -3.96 16.38
CA ARG A 169 -6.62 -3.99 17.66
C ARG A 169 -5.98 -5.00 18.63
N ASP A 170 -5.58 -6.15 18.14
CA ASP A 170 -4.94 -7.19 18.94
C ASP A 170 -3.46 -6.86 19.27
N ASN A 171 -2.84 -5.93 18.53
CA ASN A 171 -1.40 -5.64 18.60
C ASN A 171 -1.09 -4.13 18.67
N LEU A 172 -1.92 -3.34 19.36
CA LEU A 172 -1.86 -1.86 19.35
C LEU A 172 -0.46 -1.26 19.60
N LYS A 173 0.36 -1.91 20.44
CA LYS A 173 1.71 -1.46 20.79
C LYS A 173 2.66 -1.38 19.58
N GLU A 174 2.39 -2.13 18.52
CA GLU A 174 3.17 -2.03 17.27
C GLU A 174 2.85 -0.75 16.49
N PHE A 175 1.67 -0.15 16.70
CA PHE A 175 1.15 0.93 15.85
C PHE A 175 1.10 2.28 16.57
N ILE A 176 0.73 2.28 17.85
CA ILE A 176 0.46 3.47 18.65
C ILE A 176 0.89 3.29 20.11
N LEU A 177 1.07 4.40 20.82
CA LEU A 177 1.24 4.46 22.27
C LEU A 177 -0.14 4.73 22.87
N ILE A 178 -0.54 3.92 23.84
CA ILE A 178 -1.80 4.11 24.56
C ILE A 178 -1.53 5.08 25.70
N GLU A 179 -2.29 6.17 25.77
CA GLU A 179 -2.36 7.02 26.98
C GLU A 179 -3.41 6.44 27.92
N ASP A 180 -3.04 6.34 29.20
CA ASP A 180 -3.94 5.95 30.30
C ASP A 180 -5.02 7.02 30.56
#